data_AF-R7ZFL9-F1
#
_entry.id   AF-R7ZFL9-F1
#
_cell.length_a   1.000
_cell.length_b   1.000
_cell.length_c   1.000
_cell.angle_alpha   90.00
_cell.angle_beta   90.00
_cell.angle_gamma   90.00
#
_symmetry.space_group_name_H-M   'P 1'
#
loop_
_entity.id
_entity.type
_entity.pdbx_description
1 polymer ?
#
loop_
_entity_poly.entity_id
_entity_poly.type
_entity_poly.pdbx_seq_one_letter_code
_entity_poly.pdbx_strand_id
1 'polypeptide(L)'
;MIAAIIAVIAGMLFVRGIVKPLKRLNNQLETISAGHGDLTQQLVVNTKDEIGELAQSFNAMLDTLRNMIHHVDDTANQVSASSAELSATAGSTTRTTEQLTANMQELASGASTQKHSANENVEAMQDIAGGIQLVTETNSDVSPMLQMPLIRQSTVRQLLKRCKHKCMP
;
A
#
# COMPACT_ATOMS: atom_id res chain seq x y z
N MET A 1 34.30 84.75 0.27
CA MET A 1 34.79 83.83 1.33
C MET A 1 33.66 83.23 2.15
N ILE A 2 32.76 84.02 2.74
CA ILE A 2 31.63 83.52 3.56
C ILE A 2 30.73 82.53 2.77
N ALA A 3 30.34 82.85 1.54
CA ALA A 3 29.52 81.95 0.71
C ALA A 3 30.21 80.59 0.43
N ALA A 4 31.54 80.58 0.27
CA ALA A 4 32.30 79.35 0.06
C ALA A 4 32.32 78.49 1.33
N ILE A 5 32.48 79.12 2.51
CA ILE A 5 32.43 78.43 3.80
C ILE A 5 31.04 77.80 4.03
N ILE A 6 29.97 78.56 3.74
CA ILE A 6 28.59 78.06 3.87
C ILE A 6 28.35 76.87 2.95
N ALA A 7 28.80 76.93 1.69
CA ALA A 7 28.66 75.83 0.74
C ALA A 7 29.38 74.55 1.21
N VAL A 8 30.58 74.68 1.77
CA VAL A 8 31.35 73.55 2.31
C VAL A 8 30.65 72.94 3.53
N ILE A 9 30.14 73.77 4.45
CA ILE A 9 29.42 73.31 5.64
C ILE A 9 28.13 72.59 5.22
N ALA A 10 27.34 73.18 4.32
CA ALA A 10 26.11 72.57 3.82
C ALA A 10 26.39 71.22 3.13
N GLY A 11 27.41 71.16 2.27
CA GLY A 11 27.83 69.90 1.65
C GLY A 11 28.23 68.83 2.66
N MET A 12 28.96 69.22 3.71
CA MET A 12 29.34 68.30 4.79
C MET A 12 28.13 67.77 5.57
N LEU A 13 27.11 68.62 5.80
CA LEU A 13 25.86 68.20 6.44
C LEU A 13 25.06 67.25 5.55
N PHE A 14 24.94 67.51 4.25
CA PHE A 14 24.29 66.62 3.28
C PHE A 14 24.95 65.24 3.22
N VAL A 15 26.29 65.20 3.16
CA VAL A 15 27.03 63.92 3.14
C VAL A 15 26.78 63.13 4.43
N ARG A 16 26.74 63.81 5.58
CA ARG A 16 26.50 63.16 6.87
C ARG A 16 25.04 62.72 7.08
N GLY A 17 24.08 63.50 6.60
CA GLY A 17 22.65 63.28 6.80
C GLY A 17 22.02 62.29 5.82
N ILE A 18 22.46 62.28 4.55
CA ILE A 18 21.80 61.48 3.50
C ILE A 18 22.76 60.44 2.90
N VAL A 19 23.92 60.90 2.39
CA VAL A 19 24.83 60.03 1.61
C VAL A 19 25.39 58.90 2.47
N LYS A 20 25.83 59.20 3.71
CA LYS A 20 26.43 58.21 4.58
C LYS A 20 25.43 57.12 5.04
N PRO A 21 24.19 57.45 5.47
CA PRO A 21 23.17 56.43 5.74
C PRO A 21 22.79 55.58 4.53
N LEU A 22 22.59 56.17 3.34
CA LEU A 22 22.27 55.41 2.13
C LEU A 22 23.40 54.46 1.73
N LYS A 23 24.65 54.89 1.88
CA LYS A 23 25.81 54.02 1.64
C LYS A 23 25.86 52.84 2.62
N ARG A 24 25.44 53.02 3.87
CA ARG A 24 25.34 51.93 4.86
C ARG A 24 24.25 50.91 4.46
N LEU A 25 23.09 51.40 4.05
CA LEU A 25 21.99 50.58 3.49
C LEU A 25 22.50 49.71 2.33
N ASN A 26 23.17 50.33 1.35
CA ASN A 26 23.69 49.63 0.20
C ASN A 26 24.76 48.59 0.57
N ASN A 27 25.69 48.95 1.46
CA ASN A 27 26.70 48.01 1.94
C ASN A 27 26.08 46.81 2.68
N GLN A 28 24.98 47.02 3.41
CA GLN A 28 24.27 45.94 4.10
C GLN A 28 23.64 44.97 3.09
N LEU A 29 22.99 45.51 2.05
CA LEU A 29 22.46 44.72 0.95
C LEU A 29 23.54 43.91 0.23
N GLU A 30 24.68 44.53 -0.05
CA GLU A 30 25.83 43.86 -0.67
C GLU A 30 26.42 42.78 0.25
N THR A 31 26.45 43.02 1.56
CA THR A 31 26.90 42.02 2.54
C THR A 31 25.95 40.83 2.59
N ILE A 32 24.64 41.05 2.54
CA ILE A 32 23.64 39.97 2.52
C ILE A 32 23.78 39.18 1.21
N SER A 33 23.91 39.84 0.06
CA SER A 33 24.00 39.15 -1.23
C SER A 33 25.32 38.36 -1.39
N ALA A 34 26.45 38.94 -0.99
CA ALA A 34 27.76 38.27 -1.02
C ALA A 34 27.91 37.23 0.11
N GLY A 35 27.24 37.44 1.25
CA GLY A 35 27.28 36.60 2.45
C GLY A 35 26.29 35.44 2.44
N HIS A 36 25.91 34.91 1.28
CA HIS A 36 24.97 33.78 1.13
C HIS A 36 23.58 34.03 1.73
N GLY A 37 23.12 35.27 1.74
CA GLY A 37 21.80 35.61 2.27
C GLY A 37 21.75 35.59 3.80
N ASP A 38 22.84 35.94 4.49
CA ASP A 38 22.83 36.11 5.94
C ASP A 38 21.88 37.25 6.35
N LEU A 39 20.63 36.87 6.61
CA LEU A 39 19.59 37.80 7.01
C LEU A 39 19.77 38.24 8.46
N THR A 40 20.67 37.66 9.28
CA THR A 40 20.81 37.94 10.73
C THR A 40 21.22 39.38 11.04
N GLN A 41 21.80 40.04 10.06
CA GLN A 41 22.22 41.42 10.06
C GLN A 41 21.01 42.39 10.12
N GLN A 42 21.17 43.55 10.76
CA GLN A 42 20.13 44.59 10.84
C GLN A 42 20.74 46.00 10.71
N LEU A 43 19.95 46.94 10.18
CA LEU A 43 20.32 48.35 10.11
C LEU A 43 20.02 49.06 11.43
N VAL A 44 20.97 49.87 11.88
CA VAL A 44 20.79 50.73 13.06
C VAL A 44 19.96 51.96 12.68
N VAL A 45 18.79 52.10 13.30
CA VAL A 45 17.89 53.25 13.12
C VAL A 45 18.33 54.38 14.05
N ASN A 46 19.00 55.40 13.50
CA ASN A 46 19.56 56.51 14.27
C ASN A 46 18.85 57.85 14.06
N THR A 47 17.90 57.92 13.14
CA THR A 47 17.18 59.13 12.75
C THR A 47 15.67 58.90 12.77
N LYS A 48 14.90 59.97 12.92
CA LYS A 48 13.42 59.96 12.90
C LYS A 48 12.85 60.55 11.61
N ASP A 49 13.69 60.63 10.58
CA ASP A 49 13.34 61.11 9.25
C ASP A 49 13.02 59.91 8.32
N GLU A 50 12.80 60.20 7.05
CA GLU A 50 12.48 59.22 6.01
C GLU A 50 13.57 58.15 5.86
N ILE A 51 14.83 58.50 6.19
CA ILE A 51 15.94 57.55 6.17
C ILE A 51 15.83 56.55 7.33
N GLY A 52 15.37 57.01 8.49
CA GLY A 52 15.06 56.15 9.63
C GLY A 52 13.90 55.19 9.34
N GLU A 53 12.84 55.67 8.71
CA GLU A 53 11.68 54.86 8.30
C GLU A 53 12.07 53.81 7.25
N LEU A 54 12.93 54.17 6.30
CA LEU A 54 13.48 53.23 5.32
C LEU A 54 14.29 52.11 5.99
N ALA A 55 15.12 52.44 6.97
CA ALA A 55 15.89 51.45 7.72
C ALA A 55 14.98 50.50 8.52
N GLN A 56 13.90 51.01 9.12
CA GLN A 56 12.89 50.19 9.80
C GLN A 56 12.17 49.24 8.84
N SER A 57 11.71 49.76 7.70
CA SER A 57 11.01 48.97 6.67
C SER A 57 11.90 47.87 6.10
N PHE A 58 13.20 48.17 5.92
CA PHE A 58 14.19 47.19 5.52
C PHE A 58 14.36 46.06 6.56
N ASN A 59 14.49 46.41 7.84
CA ASN A 59 14.59 45.40 8.90
C ASN A 59 13.33 44.52 8.97
N ALA A 60 12.13 45.09 8.83
CA ALA A 60 10.88 44.34 8.80
C ALA A 60 10.79 43.38 7.60
N MET A 61 11.32 43.78 6.44
CA MET A 61 11.45 42.89 5.28
C MET A 61 12.38 41.71 5.60
N LEU A 62 13.54 41.95 6.24
CA LEU A 62 14.45 40.88 6.63
C LEU A 62 13.79 39.90 7.62
N ASP A 63 13.05 40.40 8.60
CA ASP A 63 12.32 39.55 9.55
C ASP A 63 11.26 38.70 8.87
N THR A 64 10.52 39.27 7.92
CA THR A 64 9.54 38.53 7.11
C THR A 64 10.20 37.42 6.30
N LEU A 65 11.35 37.71 5.67
CA LEU A 65 12.12 36.72 4.91
C LEU A 65 12.67 35.62 5.81
N ARG A 66 13.21 35.95 7.00
CA ARG A 66 13.66 34.96 7.99
C ARG A 66 12.52 34.01 8.38
N ASN A 67 11.35 34.55 8.71
CA ASN A 67 10.18 33.74 9.08
C ASN A 67 9.73 32.84 7.92
N MET A 68 9.73 33.35 6.69
CA MET A 68 9.42 32.55 5.50
C MET A 68 10.41 31.37 5.34
N ILE A 69 11.70 31.61 5.52
CA ILE A 69 12.72 30.55 5.45
C ILE A 69 12.49 29.50 6.55
N HIS A 70 12.18 29.91 7.78
CA HIS A 70 11.82 28.98 8.85
C HIS A 70 10.60 28.13 8.50
N HIS A 71 9.55 28.73 7.96
CA HIS A 71 8.38 27.99 7.51
C HIS A 71 8.68 27.00 6.38
N VAL A 72 9.58 27.36 5.46
CA VAL A 72 10.03 26.45 4.40
C VAL A 72 10.80 25.27 4.99
N ASP A 73 11.68 25.49 5.97
CA ASP A 73 12.43 24.43 6.66
C ASP A 73 11.49 23.49 7.43
N ASP A 74 10.56 24.03 8.21
CA ASP A 74 9.54 23.25 8.92
C ASP A 74 8.70 22.39 7.96
N THR A 75 8.29 22.98 6.84
CA THR A 75 7.52 22.27 5.81
C THR A 75 8.36 21.16 5.16
N ALA A 76 9.63 21.41 4.87
CA ALA A 76 10.53 20.41 4.31
C ALA A 76 10.74 19.24 5.27
N ASN A 77 10.90 19.53 6.57
CA ASN A 77 11.00 18.51 7.62
C ASN A 77 9.71 17.68 7.71
N GLN A 78 8.54 18.32 7.66
CA GLN A 78 7.25 17.64 7.67
C GLN A 78 7.08 16.72 6.45
N VAL A 79 7.44 17.19 5.25
CA VAL A 79 7.40 16.40 4.02
C VAL A 79 8.34 15.20 4.11
N SER A 80 9.54 15.37 4.67
CA SER A 80 10.51 14.28 4.87
C SER A 80 9.96 13.22 5.83
N ALA A 81 9.38 13.63 6.96
CA ALA A 81 8.74 12.74 7.91
C ALA A 81 7.57 11.95 7.28
N SER A 82 6.67 12.63 6.58
CA SER A 82 5.55 12.00 5.88
C SER A 82 6.02 11.04 4.78
N SER A 83 7.13 11.34 4.09
CA SER A 83 7.71 10.44 3.09
C SER A 83 8.28 9.16 3.72
N ALA A 84 8.92 9.28 4.88
CA ALA A 84 9.41 8.12 5.64
C ALA A 84 8.26 7.23 6.12
N GLU A 85 7.18 7.81 6.64
CA GLU A 85 5.98 7.10 7.05
C GLU A 85 5.28 6.39 5.86
N LEU A 86 5.18 7.08 4.72
CA LEU A 86 4.64 6.49 3.49
C LEU A 86 5.48 5.30 3.02
N SER A 87 6.81 5.40 3.08
CA SER A 87 7.71 4.30 2.73
C SER A 87 7.53 3.09 3.65
N ALA A 88 7.42 3.31 4.96
CA ALA A 88 7.16 2.26 5.94
C ALA A 88 5.79 1.59 5.71
N THR A 89 4.78 2.39 5.39
CA THR A 89 3.43 1.91 5.05
C THR A 89 3.44 1.09 3.76
N ALA A 90 4.11 1.58 2.71
CA ALA A 90 4.26 0.86 1.46
C ALA A 90 4.95 -0.50 1.66
N GLY A 91 6.03 -0.55 2.45
CA GLY A 91 6.70 -1.80 2.80
C GLY A 91 5.81 -2.77 3.60
N SER A 92 4.91 -2.25 4.43
CA SER A 92 3.91 -3.08 5.13
C SER A 92 2.84 -3.61 4.17
N THR A 93 2.34 -2.77 3.25
CA THR A 93 1.40 -3.17 2.21
C THR A 93 1.97 -4.25 1.30
N THR A 94 3.24 -4.15 0.91
CA THR A 94 3.92 -5.20 0.11
C THR A 94 3.92 -6.53 0.85
N ARG A 95 4.33 -6.55 2.13
CA ARG A 95 4.31 -7.78 2.94
C ARG A 95 2.92 -8.38 3.07
N THR A 96 1.91 -7.55 3.35
CA THR A 96 0.51 -8.02 3.41
C THR A 96 0.04 -8.59 2.07
N THR A 97 0.45 -7.98 0.95
CA THR A 97 0.11 -8.47 -0.39
C THR A 97 0.77 -9.81 -0.68
N GLU A 98 2.04 -9.99 -0.31
CA GLU A 98 2.74 -11.28 -0.43
C GLU A 98 2.05 -12.38 0.38
N GLN A 99 1.64 -12.09 1.62
CA GLN A 99 0.88 -13.01 2.45
C GLN A 99 -0.48 -13.36 1.81
N LEU A 100 -1.18 -12.37 1.25
CA LEU A 100 -2.44 -12.60 0.55
C LEU A 100 -2.25 -13.50 -0.67
N THR A 101 -1.19 -13.30 -1.45
CA THR A 101 -0.86 -14.17 -2.59
C THR A 101 -0.59 -15.61 -2.14
N ALA A 102 0.16 -15.80 -1.04
CA ALA A 102 0.40 -17.13 -0.48
C ALA A 102 -0.90 -17.83 -0.07
N ASN A 103 -1.79 -17.11 0.64
CA ASN A 103 -3.09 -17.64 1.05
C ASN A 103 -3.97 -18.00 -0.16
N MET A 104 -3.93 -17.20 -1.24
CA MET A 104 -4.66 -17.50 -2.48
C MET A 104 -4.13 -18.77 -3.16
N GLN A 105 -2.82 -19.01 -3.12
CA GLN A 105 -2.22 -20.23 -3.65
C GLN A 105 -2.65 -21.46 -2.85
N GLU A 106 -2.69 -21.35 -1.52
CA GLU A 106 -3.20 -22.40 -0.63
C GLU A 106 -4.68 -22.68 -0.90
N LEU A 107 -5.51 -21.63 -1.03
CA LEU A 107 -6.92 -21.74 -1.35
C LEU A 107 -7.15 -22.45 -2.69
N ALA A 108 -6.37 -22.11 -3.72
CA ALA A 108 -6.45 -22.77 -5.03
C ALA A 108 -6.08 -24.26 -4.94
N SER A 109 -5.06 -24.60 -4.16
CA SER A 109 -4.67 -26.00 -3.91
C SER A 109 -5.77 -26.76 -3.16
N GLY A 110 -6.35 -26.16 -2.13
CA GLY A 110 -7.49 -26.70 -1.38
C GLY A 110 -8.70 -26.93 -2.28
N ALA A 111 -9.04 -25.97 -3.14
CA ALA A 111 -10.13 -26.10 -4.11
C ALA A 111 -9.89 -27.23 -5.12
N SER A 112 -8.66 -27.42 -5.61
CA SER A 112 -8.31 -28.55 -6.48
C SER A 112 -8.46 -29.89 -5.77
N THR A 113 -8.05 -29.96 -4.50
CA THR A 113 -8.20 -31.16 -3.67
C THR A 113 -9.68 -31.47 -3.46
N GLN A 114 -10.47 -30.45 -3.13
CA GLN A 114 -11.92 -30.60 -2.94
C GLN A 114 -12.63 -31.06 -4.22
N LYS A 115 -12.21 -30.57 -5.39
CA LYS A 115 -12.71 -31.05 -6.68
C LYS A 115 -12.40 -32.53 -6.89
N HIS A 116 -11.18 -32.97 -6.54
CA HIS A 116 -10.80 -34.38 -6.67
C HIS A 116 -11.66 -35.28 -5.78
N SER A 117 -11.79 -34.94 -4.49
CA SER A 117 -12.63 -35.69 -3.56
C SER A 117 -14.11 -35.69 -3.95
N ALA A 118 -14.61 -34.59 -4.53
CA ALA A 118 -15.97 -34.57 -5.06
C ALA A 118 -16.14 -35.55 -6.23
N ASN A 119 -15.13 -35.70 -7.10
CA ASN A 119 -15.17 -36.65 -8.20
C ASN A 119 -15.10 -38.11 -7.71
N GLU A 120 -14.24 -38.39 -6.73
CA GLU A 120 -14.18 -39.71 -6.07
C GLU A 120 -15.52 -40.07 -5.42
N ASN A 121 -16.19 -39.11 -4.76
CA ASN A 121 -17.52 -39.33 -4.20
C ASN A 121 -18.57 -39.65 -5.27
N VAL A 122 -18.52 -39.00 -6.43
CA VAL A 122 -19.42 -39.29 -7.56
C VAL A 122 -19.19 -40.71 -8.07
N GLU A 123 -17.93 -41.14 -8.20
CA GLU A 123 -17.58 -42.50 -8.61
C GLU A 123 -18.08 -43.54 -7.60
N ALA A 124 -17.85 -43.33 -6.30
CA ALA A 124 -18.36 -44.21 -5.25
C ALA A 124 -19.91 -44.30 -5.26
N MET A 125 -20.60 -43.20 -5.55
CA MET A 125 -22.06 -43.21 -5.69
C MET A 125 -22.53 -44.00 -6.92
N GLN A 126 -21.77 -43.99 -8.02
CA GLN A 126 -22.06 -44.83 -9.19
C GLN A 126 -21.88 -46.32 -8.88
N ASP A 127 -20.82 -46.69 -8.17
CA ASP A 127 -20.61 -48.07 -7.71
C ASP A 127 -21.76 -48.54 -6.81
N ILE A 128 -22.19 -47.70 -5.86
CA ILE A 128 -23.34 -47.98 -5.00
C ILE A 128 -24.62 -48.17 -5.82
N ALA A 129 -24.88 -47.27 -6.78
CA ALA A 129 -26.06 -47.37 -7.65
C ALA A 129 -26.05 -48.68 -8.47
N GLY A 130 -24.90 -49.04 -9.04
CA GLY A 130 -24.71 -50.31 -9.76
C GLY A 130 -24.93 -51.52 -8.86
N GLY A 131 -24.41 -51.49 -7.62
CA GLY A 131 -24.64 -52.52 -6.61
C GLY A 131 -26.12 -52.68 -6.24
N ILE A 132 -26.85 -51.57 -6.06
CA ILE A 132 -28.31 -51.59 -5.81
C ILE A 132 -29.05 -52.22 -7.00
N GLN A 133 -28.66 -51.89 -8.24
CA GLN A 133 -29.25 -52.47 -9.45
C GLN A 133 -29.07 -53.99 -9.47
N LEU A 134 -27.85 -54.47 -9.18
CA LEU A 134 -27.52 -55.90 -9.11
C LEU A 134 -28.31 -56.63 -8.02
N VAL A 135 -28.43 -56.02 -6.83
CA VAL A 135 -29.26 -56.56 -5.73
C VAL A 135 -30.72 -56.65 -6.15
N THR A 136 -31.24 -55.65 -6.87
CA THR A 136 -32.63 -55.65 -7.33
C THR A 136 -32.86 -56.74 -8.39
N GLU A 137 -31.93 -56.89 -9.33
CA GLU A 137 -31.97 -57.93 -10.36
C GLU A 137 -31.91 -59.34 -9.75
N THR A 138 -30.95 -59.59 -8.86
CA THR A 138 -30.84 -60.88 -8.16
C THR A 138 -32.07 -61.18 -7.30
N ASN A 139 -32.67 -60.19 -6.64
CA ASN A 139 -33.88 -60.39 -5.85
C ASN A 139 -35.12 -60.69 -6.72
N SER A 140 -35.17 -60.10 -7.93
CA SER A 140 -36.19 -60.39 -8.95
C SER A 140 -36.06 -61.81 -9.51
N ASP A 141 -34.83 -62.31 -9.71
CA ASP A 141 -34.57 -63.66 -10.22
C ASP A 141 -34.77 -64.76 -9.15
N VAL A 142 -34.46 -64.45 -7.89
CA VAL A 142 -34.66 -65.36 -6.75
C VAL A 142 -36.14 -65.48 -6.34
N SER A 143 -36.94 -64.43 -6.49
CA SER A 143 -38.39 -64.44 -6.17
C SER A 143 -39.18 -65.58 -6.83
N PRO A 144 -39.08 -65.84 -8.15
CA PRO A 144 -39.76 -66.97 -8.78
C PRO A 144 -39.13 -68.33 -8.42
N MET A 145 -37.83 -68.40 -8.08
CA MET A 145 -37.21 -69.63 -7.57
C MET A 145 -37.81 -70.06 -6.23
N LEU A 146 -38.09 -69.10 -5.33
CA LEU A 146 -38.71 -69.38 -4.03
C LEU A 146 -40.18 -69.81 -4.14
N GLN A 147 -40.89 -69.36 -5.18
CA GLN A 147 -42.27 -69.75 -5.47
C GLN A 147 -42.39 -71.04 -6.31
N MET A 148 -41.27 -71.68 -6.65
CA MET A 148 -41.25 -72.90 -7.45
C MET A 148 -41.74 -74.11 -6.62
N PRO A 149 -42.76 -74.87 -7.07
CA PRO A 149 -43.33 -75.96 -6.30
C PRO A 149 -42.30 -77.07 -6.04
N LEU A 150 -42.26 -77.59 -4.80
CA LEU A 150 -41.31 -78.64 -4.33
C LEU A 150 -41.23 -79.87 -5.25
N ILE A 151 -42.29 -80.16 -6.01
CA ILE A 151 -42.40 -81.25 -6.99
C ILE A 151 -41.36 -81.10 -8.12
N ARG A 152 -41.03 -79.87 -8.51
CA ARG A 152 -40.08 -79.59 -9.61
C ARG A 152 -38.63 -79.72 -9.13
N GLN A 153 -38.35 -79.36 -7.87
CA GLN A 153 -37.04 -79.60 -7.20
C GLN A 153 -36.74 -81.10 -7.05
N SER A 154 -37.74 -81.92 -6.67
CA SER A 154 -37.58 -83.39 -6.61
C SER A 154 -37.32 -84.00 -7.99
N THR A 155 -37.91 -83.44 -9.03
CA THR A 155 -37.73 -83.89 -10.42
C THR A 155 -36.30 -83.61 -10.92
N VAL A 156 -35.75 -82.41 -10.64
CA VAL A 156 -34.35 -82.08 -10.97
C VAL A 156 -33.38 -83.00 -10.22
N ARG A 157 -33.61 -83.28 -8.93
CA ARG A 157 -32.81 -84.26 -8.16
C ARG A 157 -32.89 -85.68 -8.71
N GLN A 158 -34.08 -86.13 -9.15
CA GLN A 158 -34.24 -87.46 -9.76
C GLN A 158 -33.56 -87.55 -11.12
N LEU A 159 -33.62 -86.49 -11.93
CA LEU A 159 -32.93 -86.43 -13.23
C LEU A 159 -31.41 -86.42 -13.07
N LEU A 160 -30.86 -85.69 -12.09
CA LEU A 160 -29.44 -85.74 -11.75
C LEU A 160 -28.99 -87.13 -11.29
N LYS A 161 -29.79 -87.81 -10.46
CA LYS A 161 -29.51 -89.21 -10.05
C LYS A 161 -29.56 -90.18 -11.24
N ARG A 162 -30.51 -90.00 -12.17
CA ARG A 162 -30.60 -90.83 -13.40
C ARG A 162 -29.45 -90.57 -14.37
N CYS A 163 -28.99 -89.32 -14.53
CA CYS A 163 -27.78 -89.03 -15.31
C CYS A 163 -26.54 -89.65 -14.66
N LYS A 164 -26.37 -89.54 -13.33
CA LYS A 164 -25.23 -90.13 -12.63
C LYS A 164 -25.18 -91.66 -12.74
N HIS A 165 -26.35 -92.31 -12.81
CA HIS A 165 -26.46 -93.76 -13.01
C HIS A 165 -26.25 -94.20 -14.48
N LYS A 166 -26.43 -93.30 -15.46
CA LYS A 166 -26.19 -93.57 -16.89
C LYS A 166 -24.75 -93.26 -17.34
N CYS A 167 -23.98 -92.53 -16.55
CA CYS A 167 -22.59 -92.12 -16.88
C CYS A 167 -21.51 -92.87 -16.10
N MET A 168 -21.85 -93.84 -15.24
CA MET A 168 -20.88 -94.81 -14.74
C MET A 168 -20.92 -96.05 -15.65
N PRO A 169 -19.77 -96.54 -16.15
CA PRO A 169 -19.70 -97.70 -17.05
C PRO A 169 -20.16 -99.00 -16.38
#